data_AF-A0A8H3HDJ2-F1
#
_entry.id   AF-A0A8H3HDJ2-F1
#
_cell.length_a   1.000
_cell.length_b   1.000
_cell.length_c   1.000
_cell.angle_alpha   90.00
_cell.angle_beta   90.00
_cell.angle_gamma   90.00
#
_symmetry.space_group_name_H-M   'P 1'
#
loop_
_entity.id
_entity.type
_entity.pdbx_description
1 polymer ?
#
loop_
_entity_poly.entity_id
_entity_poly.type
_entity_poly.pdbx_seq_one_letter_code
_entity_poly.pdbx_strand_id
1 'polypeptide(L)'
;VVCDRYAYSGLAFSAAKQKPDLSYEWCLSPDIGLPAPDAAFFLEVSPEVAKHRGGYGQERYENEEMQTAVRQTFQRIGKDVREKWHIVDANRTQEEIEEDLWAKIGPLISDQLEGNLGTMWADRIK
;
A
#
# COMPACT_ATOMS: atom_id res chain seq x y z
N VAL A 1 2.96 15.93 0.04
CA VAL A 1 3.60 15.18 1.16
C VAL A 1 3.99 13.82 0.62
N VAL A 2 5.18 13.31 0.96
CA VAL A 2 5.57 11.93 0.64
C VAL A 2 5.59 11.15 1.95
N CYS A 3 4.86 10.03 2.01
CA CYS A 3 4.75 9.18 3.19
C CYS A 3 5.28 7.78 2.87
N ASP A 4 6.28 7.32 3.61
CA ASP A 4 6.67 5.92 3.62
C ASP A 4 5.73 5.16 4.55
N ARG A 5 4.87 4.33 3.94
CA ARG A 5 3.71 3.67 4.55
C ARG A 5 2.64 4.64 5.06
N TYR A 6 1.44 4.09 5.20
CA TYR A 6 0.27 4.79 5.73
C TYR A 6 -0.76 3.75 6.22
N ALA A 7 -2.03 4.14 6.36
CA ALA A 7 -3.14 3.27 6.80
C ALA A 7 -3.20 1.90 6.10
N TYR A 8 -2.91 1.84 4.79
CA TYR A 8 -2.90 0.59 4.03
C TYR A 8 -1.93 -0.46 4.59
N SER A 9 -0.78 -0.06 5.12
CA SER A 9 0.16 -0.99 5.76
C SER A 9 -0.41 -1.50 7.09
N GLY A 10 -1.04 -0.64 7.88
CA GLY A 10 -1.69 -1.02 9.14
C GLY A 10 -2.78 -2.08 8.92
N LEU A 11 -3.64 -1.84 7.93
CA LEU A 11 -4.68 -2.76 7.48
C LEU A 11 -4.07 -4.08 6.99
N ALA A 12 -3.11 -4.03 6.06
CA ALA A 12 -2.54 -5.23 5.45
C ALA A 12 -1.89 -6.16 6.48
N PHE A 13 -1.02 -5.63 7.35
CA PHE A 13 -0.31 -6.45 8.34
C PHE A 13 -1.20 -6.92 9.48
N SER A 14 -2.26 -6.19 9.82
CA SER A 14 -3.18 -6.60 10.90
C SER A 14 -4.13 -7.68 10.42
N ALA A 15 -4.76 -7.50 9.26
CA ALA A 15 -5.67 -8.49 8.68
C ALA A 15 -4.94 -9.77 8.23
N ALA A 16 -3.68 -9.67 7.77
CA ALA A 16 -2.86 -10.83 7.41
C ALA A 16 -2.57 -11.79 8.59
N LYS A 17 -2.75 -11.35 9.84
CA LYS A 17 -2.64 -12.24 11.01
C LYS A 17 -3.78 -13.26 11.10
N GLN A 18 -4.85 -13.09 10.32
CA GLN A 18 -6.00 -14.00 10.22
C GLN A 18 -6.58 -14.42 11.59
N LYS A 19 -6.59 -13.50 12.57
CA LYS A 19 -7.20 -13.75 13.87
C LYS A 19 -8.71 -13.54 13.79
N PRO A 20 -9.53 -14.35 14.48
CA PRO A 20 -10.99 -14.18 14.50
C PRO A 20 -11.45 -12.76 14.84
N ASP A 21 -10.74 -12.10 15.76
CA ASP A 21 -11.06 -10.75 16.23
C ASP A 21 -10.45 -9.62 15.38
N LEU A 22 -9.67 -9.96 14.35
CA LEU A 22 -9.00 -9.00 13.45
C LEU A 22 -9.51 -9.19 12.01
N SER A 23 -10.83 -9.06 11.83
CA SER A 23 -11.42 -9.06 10.50
C SER A 23 -10.91 -7.87 9.68
N TYR A 24 -10.96 -7.98 8.35
CA TYR A 24 -10.55 -6.89 7.46
C TYR A 24 -11.30 -5.58 7.77
N GLU A 25 -12.62 -5.66 7.96
CA GLU A 25 -13.46 -4.49 8.29
C GLU A 25 -13.08 -3.89 9.65
N TRP A 26 -12.77 -4.74 10.64
CA TRP A 26 -12.33 -4.27 11.94
C TRP A 26 -10.98 -3.55 11.84
N CYS A 27 -10.01 -4.11 11.12
CA CYS A 27 -8.69 -3.51 10.92
C CYS A 27 -8.75 -2.20 10.10
N LEU A 28 -9.71 -2.07 9.18
CA LEU A 28 -9.91 -0.87 8.37
C LEU A 28 -10.57 0.25 9.18
N SER A 29 -11.45 -0.10 10.12
CA SER A 29 -12.30 0.85 10.83
C SER A 29 -11.60 2.03 11.53
N PRO A 30 -10.41 1.90 12.13
CA PRO A 30 -9.75 3.02 12.84
C PRO A 30 -9.23 4.10 11.88
N ASP A 31 -9.00 3.74 10.63
CA ASP A 31 -8.39 4.62 9.62
C ASP A 31 -9.45 5.26 8.69
N ILE A 32 -10.73 4.96 8.88
CA ILE A 32 -11.84 5.64 8.21
C ILE A 32 -11.82 7.12 8.61
N GLY A 33 -11.87 8.02 7.63
CA GLY A 33 -11.87 9.45 7.89
C GLY A 33 -10.50 10.13 7.79
N LEU A 34 -9.41 9.36 7.68
CA LEU A 34 -8.08 9.94 7.47
C LEU A 34 -7.98 10.67 6.12
N PRO A 35 -7.04 11.62 5.98
CA PRO A 35 -6.67 12.18 4.68
C PRO A 35 -6.42 11.11 3.61
N ALA A 36 -7.21 11.12 2.53
CA ALA A 36 -6.96 10.24 1.42
C ALA A 36 -5.73 10.71 0.65
N PRO A 37 -4.78 9.80 0.35
CA PRO A 37 -3.70 10.14 -0.58
C PRO A 37 -4.26 10.39 -1.98
N ASP A 38 -3.62 11.29 -2.72
CA ASP A 38 -3.92 11.52 -4.13
C ASP A 38 -3.43 10.37 -5.01
N ALA A 39 -2.33 9.75 -4.61
CA ALA A 39 -1.79 8.51 -5.19
C ALA A 39 -1.15 7.64 -4.11
N ALA A 40 -1.34 6.33 -4.23
CA ALA A 40 -0.73 5.32 -3.39
C ALA A 40 0.06 4.34 -4.28
N PHE A 41 1.34 4.17 -3.99
CA PHE A 41 2.23 3.32 -4.77
C PHE A 41 2.52 2.03 -4.01
N PHE A 42 2.19 0.90 -4.62
CA PHE A 42 2.53 -0.43 -4.14
C PHE A 42 3.70 -0.98 -4.95
N LEU A 43 4.87 -0.97 -4.32
CA LEU A 43 6.10 -1.49 -4.91
C LEU A 43 6.09 -3.02 -4.78
N GLU A 44 5.66 -3.71 -5.84
CA GLU A 44 5.58 -5.16 -5.84
C GLU A 44 6.94 -5.77 -6.17
N VAL A 45 7.48 -6.55 -5.23
CA VAL A 45 8.74 -7.26 -5.40
C VAL A 45 8.49 -8.76 -5.28
N SER A 46 9.18 -9.55 -6.10
CA SER A 46 9.11 -11.00 -6.00
C SER A 46 9.85 -11.49 -4.74
N PRO A 47 9.41 -12.59 -4.12
CA PRO A 47 10.10 -13.17 -2.97
C PRO A 47 11.58 -13.46 -3.24
N GLU A 48 11.92 -13.86 -4.46
CA GLU A 48 13.29 -14.15 -4.90
C GLU A 48 14.15 -12.89 -4.83
N VAL A 49 13.69 -11.78 -5.43
CA VAL A 49 14.41 -10.50 -5.43
C VAL A 49 14.49 -9.92 -4.01
N ALA A 50 13.41 -10.02 -3.22
CA ALA A 50 13.38 -9.54 -1.84
C ALA A 50 14.44 -10.23 -0.96
N LYS A 51 14.63 -11.55 -1.12
CA LYS A 51 15.67 -12.31 -0.41
C LYS A 51 17.08 -11.80 -0.69
N HIS A 52 17.35 -11.32 -1.91
CA HIS A 52 18.67 -10.83 -2.30
C HIS A 52 19.00 -9.42 -1.82
N ARG A 53 17.98 -8.61 -1.48
CA ARG A 53 18.16 -7.20 -1.05
C ARG A 53 18.59 -7.04 0.42
N GLY A 54 18.79 -8.14 1.14
CA GLY A 54 19.18 -8.16 2.56
C GLY A 54 18.00 -7.90 3.49
N GLY A 55 18.08 -8.38 4.73
CA GLY A 55 16.99 -8.25 5.72
C GLY A 55 16.10 -9.49 5.83
N TYR A 56 15.74 -10.12 4.70
CA TYR A 56 14.78 -11.24 4.66
C TYR A 56 15.11 -12.38 5.65
N GLY A 57 14.22 -12.59 6.62
CA GLY A 57 14.28 -13.61 7.66
C GLY A 57 14.80 -13.10 9.01
N GLN A 58 15.12 -11.81 9.15
CA GLN A 58 15.60 -11.22 10.41
C GLN A 58 14.53 -10.41 11.15
N GLU A 59 13.46 -9.98 10.47
CA GLU A 59 12.35 -9.25 11.09
C GLU A 59 11.15 -10.14 11.42
N ARG A 60 10.35 -9.68 12.39
CA ARG A 60 9.19 -10.37 12.97
C ARG A 60 8.16 -10.87 11.94
N TYR A 61 8.08 -10.26 10.76
CA TYR A 61 7.09 -10.56 9.72
C TYR A 61 7.68 -11.23 8.47
N GLU A 62 8.94 -11.65 8.50
CA GLU A 62 9.64 -12.20 7.34
C GLU A 62 9.62 -13.74 7.29
N ASN A 63 8.49 -14.32 7.66
CA ASN A 63 8.19 -15.71 7.27
C ASN A 63 7.31 -15.72 6.02
N GLU A 64 7.46 -16.74 5.19
CA GLU A 64 6.85 -16.84 3.86
C GLU A 64 5.31 -16.82 3.91
N GLU A 65 4.74 -17.44 4.94
CA GLU A 65 3.30 -17.50 5.17
C GLU A 65 2.71 -16.09 5.43
N MET A 66 3.34 -15.32 6.33
CA MET A 66 2.93 -13.95 6.62
C MET A 66 3.09 -13.05 5.41
N GLN A 67 4.21 -13.14 4.68
CA GLN A 67 4.43 -12.34 3.47
C GLN A 67 3.39 -12.65 2.38
N THR A 68 3.03 -13.92 2.23
CA THR A 68 1.97 -14.34 1.30
C THR A 68 0.61 -13.76 1.72
N ALA A 69 0.24 -13.85 3.00
CA ALA A 69 -1.01 -13.30 3.51
C ALA A 69 -1.06 -11.76 3.41
N VAL A 70 0.05 -11.08 3.68
CA VAL A 70 0.18 -9.63 3.51
C VAL A 70 0.02 -9.23 2.05
N ARG A 71 0.66 -9.94 1.11
CA ARG A 71 0.52 -9.69 -0.32
C ARG A 71 -0.91 -9.86 -0.80
N GLN A 72 -1.59 -10.94 -0.39
CA GLN A 72 -3.02 -11.14 -0.70
C GLN A 72 -3.90 -10.01 -0.16
N THR A 73 -3.57 -9.50 1.03
CA THR A 73 -4.31 -8.39 1.63
C THR A 73 -4.06 -7.08 0.87
N PHE A 74 -2.83 -6.77 0.45
CA PHE A 74 -2.55 -5.62 -0.42
C PHE A 74 -3.25 -5.72 -1.77
N GLN A 75 -3.35 -6.91 -2.36
CA GLN A 75 -4.13 -7.13 -3.58
C GLN A 75 -5.62 -6.82 -3.38
N ARG A 76 -6.18 -7.17 -2.22
CA ARG A 76 -7.55 -6.78 -1.86
C ARG A 76 -7.68 -5.26 -1.71
N ILE A 77 -6.77 -4.63 -0.97
CA ILE A 77 -6.76 -3.17 -0.78
C ILE A 77 -6.70 -2.44 -2.13
N GLY A 78 -5.86 -2.88 -3.06
CA GLY A 78 -5.77 -2.28 -4.38
C GLY A 78 -7.08 -2.34 -5.16
N LYS A 79 -7.85 -3.43 -5.02
CA LYS A 79 -9.20 -3.54 -5.62
C LYS A 79 -10.22 -2.59 -4.96
N ASP A 80 -10.06 -2.30 -3.68
CA ASP A 80 -10.94 -1.39 -2.94
C ASP A 80 -10.62 0.09 -3.25
N VAL A 81 -9.33 0.45 -3.34
CA VAL A 81 -8.85 1.82 -3.58
C VAL A 81 -8.92 2.23 -5.05
N ARG A 82 -8.80 1.26 -5.97
CA ARG A 82 -8.95 1.42 -7.42
C ARG A 82 -8.01 2.47 -8.03
N GLU A 83 -8.58 3.55 -8.56
CA GLU A 83 -7.95 4.49 -9.50
C GLU A 83 -6.69 5.15 -8.92
N LYS A 84 -6.63 5.31 -7.59
CA LYS A 84 -5.51 5.93 -6.87
C LYS A 84 -4.41 4.95 -6.48
N TRP A 85 -4.59 3.65 -6.75
CA TRP A 85 -3.64 2.59 -6.40
C TRP A 85 -2.79 2.22 -7.61
N HIS A 86 -1.49 2.48 -7.52
CA HIS A 86 -0.53 2.22 -8.58
C HIS A 86 0.40 1.10 -8.17
N ILE A 87 0.36 -0.02 -8.89
CA ILE A 87 1.34 -1.10 -8.72
C ILE A 87 2.58 -0.74 -9.54
N VAL A 88 3.74 -0.75 -8.89
CA VAL A 88 5.03 -0.48 -9.51
C VAL A 88 5.86 -1.75 -9.41
N ASP A 89 6.36 -2.25 -10.54
CA ASP A 89 7.25 -3.41 -10.55
C ASP A 89 8.60 -3.01 -9.94
N ALA A 90 8.83 -3.49 -8.72
CA ALA A 90 10.00 -3.21 -7.92
C ALA A 90 11.10 -4.27 -8.10
N ASN A 91 10.96 -5.20 -9.05
CA ASN A 91 12.03 -6.15 -9.42
C ASN A 91 13.12 -5.52 -10.31
N ARG A 92 12.79 -4.37 -10.93
CA ARG A 92 13.64 -3.57 -11.80
C ARG A 92 14.72 -2.78 -11.06
N THR A 93 15.55 -2.03 -11.81
CA THR A 93 16.56 -1.16 -11.21
C THR A 93 15.93 0.04 -10.51
N GLN A 94 16.70 0.71 -9.65
CA GLN A 94 16.22 1.90 -8.95
C GLN A 94 15.85 3.02 -9.93
N GLU A 95 16.62 3.20 -11.00
CA GLU A 95 16.40 4.22 -12.03
C GLU A 95 15.08 3.98 -12.77
N GLU A 96 14.79 2.74 -13.17
CA GLU A 96 13.54 2.37 -13.84
C GLU A 96 12.32 2.56 -12.93
N ILE A 97 12.46 2.25 -11.64
CA ILE A 97 11.40 2.47 -10.65
C ILE A 97 11.17 3.97 -10.43
N GLU A 98 12.24 4.76 -10.36
CA GLU A 98 12.17 6.20 -10.20
C GLU A 98 11.45 6.86 -11.40
N GLU A 99 11.79 6.45 -12.63
CA GLU A 99 11.13 6.94 -13.84
C GLU A 99 9.62 6.66 -13.82
N ASP A 100 9.23 5.43 -13.47
CA ASP A 100 7.83 5.03 -13.34
C ASP A 100 7.06 5.86 -12.30
N LEU A 101 7.68 6.10 -11.13
CA LEU A 101 7.07 6.91 -10.08
C LEU A 101 6.89 8.35 -10.54
N TRP A 102 7.92 8.96 -11.14
CA TRP A 102 7.86 10.33 -11.64
C TRP A 102 6.84 10.51 -12.77
N ALA A 103 6.68 9.53 -13.66
CA ALA A 103 5.67 9.56 -14.71
C ALA A 103 4.23 9.63 -14.15
N LYS A 104 4.00 9.14 -12.93
CA LYS A 104 2.70 9.21 -12.23
C LYS A 104 2.58 10.42 -11.32
N ILE A 105 3.65 10.80 -10.64
CA ILE A 105 3.67 11.93 -9.70
C ILE A 105 3.67 13.26 -10.44
N GLY A 106 4.37 13.37 -11.58
CA GLY A 106 4.50 14.61 -12.35
C GLY A 106 3.17 15.30 -12.66
N PRO A 107 2.20 14.61 -13.27
CA PRO A 107 0.86 15.16 -13.53
C PRO A 107 0.14 15.65 -12.26
N LEU A 108 0.26 14.92 -11.15
CA LEU A 108 -0.40 15.28 -9.88
C LEU A 108 0.16 16.60 -9.31
N ILE A 109 1.44 16.89 -9.54
CA ILE A 109 2.07 18.12 -9.08
C ILE A 109 1.80 19.27 -10.06
N SER A 110 1.82 19.01 -11.37
CA SER A 110 1.63 20.05 -12.40
C SER A 110 0.22 20.59 -12.46
N ASP A 111 -0.78 19.72 -12.27
CA ASP A 111 -2.19 20.07 -12.45
C ASP A 111 -2.76 20.82 -11.23
N GLN A 112 -1.92 21.21 -10.26
CA GLN A 112 -2.31 21.83 -8.99
C GLN A 112 -3.60 21.23 -8.43
N LEU A 113 -3.54 19.99 -7.93
CA LEU A 113 -4.66 19.22 -7.36
C LEU A 113 -5.85 20.11 -6.94
N GLU A 114 -6.80 20.28 -7.86
CA GLU A 114 -7.94 21.16 -7.63
C GLU A 114 -8.96 20.43 -6.76
N GLY A 115 -9.36 21.04 -5.65
CA GLY A 115 -10.41 20.53 -4.77
C GLY A 115 -10.00 20.37 -3.31
N ASN A 116 -10.93 19.82 -2.52
CA ASN A 116 -10.69 19.53 -1.11
C ASN A 116 -9.93 18.21 -0.95
N LEU A 117 -9.13 18.13 0.11
CA LEU A 117 -8.48 16.89 0.52
C LEU A 117 -9.52 15.77 0.68
N GLY A 118 -9.30 14.68 -0.04
CA GLY A 118 -10.20 13.52 0.02
C GLY A 118 -10.15 12.84 1.39
N THR A 119 -11.11 11.94 1.61
CA THR A 119 -11.23 11.18 2.86
C THR A 119 -11.14 9.69 2.58
N MET A 120 -10.31 8.98 3.34
CA MET A 120 -10.15 7.54 3.21
C MET A 120 -11.44 6.80 3.56
N TRP A 121 -11.84 5.86 2.70
CA TRP A 121 -13.05 5.04 2.85
C TRP A 121 -14.30 5.87 3.17
N ALA A 122 -14.49 6.97 2.44
CA ALA A 122 -15.61 7.90 2.66
C ALA A 122 -16.99 7.21 2.58
N ASP A 123 -17.11 6.17 1.77
CA ASP A 123 -18.32 5.34 1.62
C ASP A 123 -18.61 4.44 2.85
N ARG A 124 -17.73 4.44 3.85
CA ARG A 124 -17.87 3.73 5.13
C ARG A 124 -18.13 4.67 6.31
N ILE A 125 -18.18 5.98 6.08
CA ILE A 125 -18.56 6.97 7.10
C ILE A 125 -20.07 6.85 7.33
N LYS A 126 -20.47 6.66 8.60
CA LYS A 126 -21.87 6.61 9.02
C LYS A 126 -22.37 7.97 9.47
#